data_AF-A0A1E7HZW1-F1
#
_entry.id   AF-A0A1E7HZW1-F1
#
_cell.length_a   1.000
_cell.length_b   1.000
_cell.length_c   1.000
_cell.angle_alpha   90.00
_cell.angle_beta   90.00
_cell.angle_gamma   90.00
#
_symmetry.space_group_name_H-M   'P 1'
#
loop_
_entity.id
_entity.type
_entity.pdbx_description
1 polymer ?
#
loop_
_entity_poly.entity_id
_entity_poly.type
_entity_poly.pdbx_seq_one_letter_code
_entity_poly.pdbx_strand_id
1 'polypeptide(L)'
;MEEAKIREYIHAIIMEKCTHNESARQDAIGEFITLTMPNIDEKATNNIKSMIPTIAELYDKWAVMFIDRLLETVPRNQIEELCSDTVENDSALVLIYIMFMESERMEKQVADDISEYAPTQDDEQGNIASDYIRAKLSQIAADQEKDKNETPIQ
;
A
#
# COMPACT_ATOMS: atom_id res chain seq x y z
N MET A 1 17.38 18.14 16.07
CA MET A 1 16.68 17.11 16.87
C MET A 1 17.60 15.90 17.08
N GLU A 2 17.34 15.03 18.05
CA GLU A 2 18.06 13.72 18.15
C GLU A 2 17.52 12.74 17.09
N GLU A 3 18.34 11.83 16.57
CA GLU A 3 17.91 10.91 15.50
C GLU A 3 16.74 10.03 15.93
N ALA A 4 16.75 9.51 17.16
CA ALA A 4 15.65 8.73 17.70
C ALA A 4 14.31 9.50 17.63
N LYS A 5 14.31 10.79 17.96
CA LYS A 5 13.12 11.65 17.89
C LYS A 5 12.66 11.88 16.45
N ILE A 6 13.58 12.00 15.50
CA ILE A 6 13.22 12.10 14.07
C ILE A 6 12.57 10.81 13.59
N ARG A 7 13.14 9.65 13.95
CA ARG A 7 12.58 8.34 13.60
C ARG A 7 11.17 8.18 14.17
N GLU A 8 11.00 8.46 15.46
CA GLU A 8 9.69 8.42 16.14
C GLU A 8 8.68 9.36 15.49
N TYR A 9 9.09 10.59 15.16
CA TYR A 9 8.23 11.58 14.52
C TYR A 9 7.71 11.10 13.16
N ILE A 10 8.62 10.75 12.25
CA ILE A 10 8.26 10.32 10.90
C ILE A 10 7.41 9.06 10.94
N HIS A 11 7.77 8.11 11.82
CA HIS A 11 7.02 6.87 12.01
C HIS A 11 5.58 7.16 12.46
N ALA A 12 5.40 8.03 13.45
CA ALA A 12 4.08 8.40 13.95
C ALA A 12 3.19 8.99 12.84
N ILE A 13 3.73 9.91 12.02
CA ILE A 13 2.99 10.54 10.91
C ILE A 13 2.56 9.50 9.86
N ILE A 14 3.48 8.61 9.46
CA ILE A 14 3.18 7.58 8.46
C ILE A 14 2.15 6.59 9.00
N MET A 15 2.36 6.08 10.21
CA MET A 15 1.47 5.10 10.81
C MET A 15 0.08 5.67 11.07
N GLU A 16 -0.01 6.94 11.50
CA GLU A 16 -1.29 7.64 11.60
C GLU A 16 -2.00 7.61 10.24
N LYS A 17 -1.34 8.03 9.15
CA LYS A 17 -1.97 7.99 7.82
C LYS A 17 -2.37 6.59 7.37
N CYS A 18 -1.55 5.57 7.62
CA CYS A 18 -1.86 4.20 7.22
C CYS A 18 -3.00 3.56 8.03
N THR A 19 -3.21 3.97 9.29
CA THR A 19 -4.10 3.24 10.22
C THR A 19 -5.26 4.05 10.80
N HIS A 20 -5.31 5.38 10.59
CA HIS A 20 -6.29 6.26 11.24
C HIS A 20 -7.76 5.99 10.89
N ASN A 21 -8.09 5.38 9.75
CA ASN A 21 -9.47 5.23 9.31
C ASN A 21 -9.72 3.95 8.50
N GLU A 22 -10.22 2.93 9.19
CA GLU A 22 -10.60 1.66 8.57
C GLU A 22 -11.75 1.81 7.55
N SER A 23 -12.70 2.72 7.78
CA SER A 23 -13.76 2.98 6.79
C SER A 23 -13.18 3.51 5.49
N ALA A 24 -12.27 4.49 5.58
CA ALA A 24 -11.59 5.05 4.41
C ALA A 24 -10.74 3.99 3.68
N ARG A 25 -10.09 3.08 4.43
CA ARG A 25 -9.39 1.94 3.85
C ARG A 25 -10.34 1.03 3.07
N GLN A 26 -11.47 0.66 3.66
CA GLN A 26 -12.49 -0.18 3.03
C GLN A 26 -13.09 0.48 1.79
N ASP A 27 -13.33 1.79 1.83
CA ASP A 27 -13.83 2.57 0.70
C ASP A 27 -12.80 2.58 -0.44
N ALA A 28 -11.53 2.86 -0.15
CA ALA A 28 -10.44 2.84 -1.13
C ALA A 28 -10.26 1.45 -1.79
N ILE A 29 -10.35 0.37 -1.01
CA ILE A 29 -10.30 -1.01 -1.54
C ILE A 29 -11.50 -1.26 -2.46
N GLY A 30 -12.70 -0.83 -2.07
CA GLY A 30 -13.91 -0.96 -2.88
C GLY A 30 -13.83 -0.19 -4.20
N GLU A 31 -13.30 1.03 -4.18
CA GLU A 31 -13.04 1.83 -5.37
C GLU A 31 -12.02 1.15 -6.30
N PHE A 32 -10.92 0.66 -5.75
CA PHE A 32 -9.90 -0.08 -6.51
C PHE A 32 -10.48 -1.34 -7.17
N ILE A 33 -11.26 -2.12 -6.44
CA ILE A 33 -11.96 -3.31 -6.96
C ILE A 33 -12.88 -2.92 -8.11
N THR A 34 -13.69 -1.87 -7.95
CA THR A 34 -14.64 -1.43 -8.97
C THR A 34 -13.92 -0.90 -10.22
N LEU A 35 -12.80 -0.20 -10.04
CA LEU A 35 -11.97 0.31 -11.13
C LEU A 35 -11.30 -0.82 -11.91
N THR A 36 -10.81 -1.85 -11.22
CA THR A 36 -10.10 -2.99 -11.83
C THR A 36 -11.04 -4.08 -12.35
N MET A 37 -12.29 -4.12 -11.87
CA MET A 37 -13.32 -5.08 -12.26
C MET A 37 -14.63 -4.37 -12.64
N PRO A 38 -14.76 -3.80 -13.85
CA PRO A 38 -15.91 -2.97 -14.24
C PRO A 38 -17.28 -3.65 -14.18
N ASN A 39 -17.33 -4.99 -14.15
CA ASN A 39 -18.56 -5.79 -14.15
C ASN A 39 -18.84 -6.48 -12.81
N ILE A 40 -18.12 -6.15 -11.74
CA ILE A 40 -18.39 -6.71 -10.42
C ILE A 40 -19.64 -6.06 -9.81
N ASP A 41 -20.50 -6.87 -9.18
CA ASP A 41 -21.65 -6.34 -8.46
C ASP A 41 -21.26 -5.83 -7.06
N GLU A 42 -22.03 -4.86 -6.55
CA GLU A 42 -21.77 -4.20 -5.26
C GLU A 42 -21.70 -5.19 -4.08
N LYS A 43 -22.48 -6.27 -4.12
CA LYS A 43 -22.49 -7.28 -3.06
C LYS A 43 -21.19 -8.09 -3.08
N ALA A 44 -20.69 -8.45 -4.25
CA ALA A 44 -19.39 -9.09 -4.42
C ALA A 44 -18.24 -8.18 -3.97
N THR A 45 -18.25 -6.89 -4.33
CA THR A 45 -17.28 -5.91 -3.84
C THR A 45 -17.26 -5.82 -2.32
N ASN A 46 -18.43 -5.72 -1.69
CA ASN A 46 -18.57 -5.65 -0.24
C ASN A 46 -18.09 -6.93 0.47
N ASN A 47 -18.30 -8.10 -0.13
CA ASN A 47 -17.79 -9.37 0.41
C ASN A 47 -16.28 -9.48 0.28
N ILE A 48 -15.68 -9.04 -0.83
CA ILE A 48 -14.23 -9.14 -1.04
C ILE A 48 -13.49 -8.18 -0.10
N LYS A 49 -13.94 -6.92 0.00
CA LYS A 49 -13.26 -5.92 0.84
C LYS A 49 -13.26 -6.29 2.33
N SER A 50 -14.33 -6.92 2.81
CA SER A 50 -14.43 -7.39 4.20
C SER A 50 -13.52 -8.56 4.53
N MET A 51 -13.08 -9.32 3.52
CA MET A 51 -12.15 -10.43 3.68
C MET A 51 -10.68 -10.01 3.61
N ILE A 52 -10.37 -8.76 3.19
CA ILE A 52 -8.99 -8.29 3.10
C ILE A 52 -8.53 -7.84 4.49
N PRO A 53 -7.61 -8.56 5.14
CA PRO A 53 -7.17 -8.26 6.50
C PRO A 53 -6.39 -6.95 6.55
N THR A 54 -6.35 -6.33 7.72
CA THR A 54 -5.42 -5.22 7.97
C THR A 54 -3.99 -5.76 7.95
N ILE A 55 -3.08 -4.97 7.39
CA ILE A 55 -1.66 -5.33 7.24
C ILE A 55 -0.77 -4.35 8.00
N ALA A 56 -1.20 -3.98 9.21
CA ALA A 56 -0.54 -2.94 10.02
C ALA A 56 0.95 -3.25 10.27
N GLU A 57 1.30 -4.53 10.42
CA GLU A 57 2.69 -4.98 10.58
C GLU A 57 3.54 -4.72 9.32
N LEU A 58 2.95 -4.84 8.13
CA LEU A 58 3.64 -4.50 6.88
C LEU A 58 3.80 -2.99 6.73
N TYR A 59 2.79 -2.19 7.10
CA TYR A 59 2.91 -0.74 7.12
C TYR A 59 4.04 -0.27 8.05
N ASP A 60 4.15 -0.87 9.24
CA ASP A 60 5.24 -0.60 10.18
C ASP A 60 6.61 -0.91 9.57
N LYS A 61 6.76 -2.11 9.00
CA LYS A 61 7.99 -2.54 8.31
C LYS A 61 8.39 -1.55 7.20
N TRP A 62 7.46 -1.17 6.33
CA TRP A 62 7.75 -0.27 5.22
C TRP A 62 8.05 1.16 5.67
N ALA A 63 7.38 1.64 6.73
CA ALA A 63 7.70 2.93 7.35
C ALA A 63 9.14 2.95 7.88
N VAL A 64 9.59 1.88 8.56
CA VAL A 64 10.97 1.76 9.04
C VAL A 64 11.97 1.76 7.87
N MET A 65 11.71 0.99 6.81
CA MET A 65 12.55 0.96 5.60
C MET A 65 12.65 2.34 4.94
N PHE A 66 11.54 3.07 4.90
CA PHE A 66 11.50 4.44 4.40
C PHE A 66 12.37 5.37 5.25
N ILE A 67 12.18 5.35 6.57
CA ILE A 67 12.93 6.20 7.51
C ILE A 67 14.43 5.95 7.40
N ASP A 68 14.85 4.68 7.35
CA ASP A 68 16.25 4.31 7.17
C ASP A 68 16.80 4.89 5.87
N ARG A 69 16.04 4.77 4.78
CA ARG A 69 16.48 5.30 3.48
C ARG A 69 16.54 6.83 3.46
N LEU A 70 15.59 7.50 4.10
CA LEU A 70 15.53 8.95 4.17
C LEU A 70 16.74 9.49 4.94
N LEU A 71 17.04 8.92 6.11
CA LEU A 71 18.17 9.31 6.95
C LEU A 71 19.53 9.03 6.30
N GLU A 72 19.62 7.99 5.46
CA GLU A 72 20.84 7.68 4.70
C GLU A 72 21.10 8.68 3.56
N THR A 73 20.05 9.23 2.96
CA THR A 73 20.17 9.94 1.67
C THR A 73 19.94 11.43 1.73
N VAL A 74 19.22 11.92 2.74
CA VAL A 74 18.84 13.34 2.85
C VAL A 74 19.70 14.03 3.91
N PRO A 75 20.25 15.23 3.63
CA PRO A 75 20.96 16.02 4.62
C PRO A 75 20.14 16.27 5.89
N ARG A 76 20.76 16.10 7.05
CA ARG A 76 20.11 16.18 8.35
C ARG A 76 19.29 17.45 8.57
N ASN A 77 19.79 18.61 8.15
CA ASN A 77 19.10 19.88 8.31
C ASN A 77 17.78 19.95 7.53
N GLN A 78 17.68 19.27 6.39
CA GLN A 78 16.44 19.21 5.61
C GLN A 78 15.42 18.27 6.27
N ILE A 79 15.89 17.17 6.86
CA ILE A 79 15.01 16.25 7.61
C ILE A 79 14.47 16.95 8.87
N GLU A 80 15.29 17.73 9.56
CA GLU A 80 14.85 18.49 10.73
C GLU A 80 13.83 19.56 10.37
N GLU A 81 13.99 20.26 9.24
CA GLU A 81 12.99 21.19 8.72
C GLU A 81 11.67 20.48 8.40
N LEU A 82 11.77 19.28 7.81
CA LEU A 82 10.62 18.46 7.46
C LEU A 82 9.90 17.88 8.71
N CYS A 83 10.56 17.83 9.87
CA CYS A 83 9.98 17.36 11.13
C CYS A 83 9.56 18.52 12.05
N SER A 84 8.95 19.58 11.50
CA SER A 84 8.66 20.81 12.23
C SER A 84 7.23 20.94 12.79
N ASP A 85 6.48 19.84 12.94
CA ASP A 85 5.10 19.83 13.46
C ASP A 85 4.09 20.70 12.66
N THR A 86 4.33 20.91 11.36
CA THR A 86 3.39 21.64 10.49
C THR A 86 2.65 20.68 9.57
N VAL A 87 1.38 20.98 9.30
CA VAL A 87 0.52 20.16 8.44
C VAL A 87 1.10 20.01 7.04
N GLU A 88 1.73 21.07 6.53
CA GLU A 88 2.38 21.08 5.22
C GLU A 88 3.57 20.12 5.18
N ASN A 89 4.39 20.10 6.24
CA ASN A 89 5.56 19.23 6.30
C ASN A 89 5.18 17.77 6.56
N ASP A 90 4.15 17.52 7.37
CA ASP A 90 3.57 16.17 7.53
C ASP A 90 3.01 15.64 6.21
N SER A 91 2.30 16.48 5.46
CA SER A 91 1.80 16.13 4.14
C SER A 91 2.93 15.86 3.14
N ALA A 92 4.00 16.65 3.20
CA ALA A 92 5.20 16.42 2.40
C ALA A 92 5.90 15.11 2.77
N LEU A 93 6.00 14.76 4.05
CA LEU A 93 6.53 13.47 4.50
C LEU A 93 5.74 12.30 3.91
N VAL A 94 4.40 12.38 3.97
CA VAL A 94 3.51 11.35 3.44
C VAL A 94 3.68 11.23 1.93
N LEU A 95 3.79 12.34 1.20
CA LEU A 95 4.03 12.33 -0.24
C LEU A 95 5.37 11.67 -0.58
N ILE A 96 6.44 12.02 0.14
CA ILE A 96 7.77 11.42 -0.08
C ILE A 96 7.74 9.91 0.23
N TYR A 97 6.99 9.50 1.27
CA TYR A 97 6.76 8.09 1.56
C TYR A 97 6.03 7.37 0.40
N ILE A 98 4.97 7.96 -0.17
CA ILE A 98 4.27 7.39 -1.33
C ILE A 98 5.23 7.23 -2.51
N MET A 99 6.03 8.26 -2.82
CA MET A 99 7.04 8.19 -3.89
C MET A 99 8.09 7.10 -3.63
N PHE A 100 8.45 6.87 -2.36
CA PHE A 100 9.34 5.76 -1.98
C PHE A 100 8.70 4.39 -2.25
N MET A 101 7.42 4.23 -1.90
CA MET A 101 6.65 3.00 -2.12
C MET A 101 6.49 2.68 -3.62
N GLU A 102 6.41 3.71 -4.47
CA GLU A 102 6.31 3.59 -5.93
C GLU A 102 7.65 3.27 -6.62
N SER A 103 8.75 3.18 -5.88
CA SER A 103 10.04 2.80 -6.47
C SER A 103 10.04 1.32 -6.91
N GLU A 104 10.69 1.00 -8.03
CA GLU A 104 10.79 -0.38 -8.55
C GLU A 104 11.30 -1.38 -7.49
N ARG A 105 12.20 -0.92 -6.61
CA ARG A 105 12.71 -1.74 -5.50
C ARG A 105 11.61 -2.04 -4.48
N MET A 106 10.84 -1.03 -4.08
CA MET A 106 9.77 -1.21 -3.11
C MET A 106 8.60 -2.00 -3.68
N GLU A 107 8.29 -1.84 -4.96
CA GLU A 107 7.26 -2.66 -5.62
C GLU A 107 7.57 -4.17 -5.49
N LYS A 108 8.82 -4.56 -5.76
CA LYS A 108 9.27 -5.95 -5.55
C LYS A 108 9.22 -6.36 -4.08
N GLN A 109 9.71 -5.51 -3.18
CA GLN A 109 9.71 -5.80 -1.75
C GLN A 109 8.30 -5.98 -1.19
N VAL A 110 7.35 -5.14 -1.59
CA VAL A 110 5.94 -5.21 -1.17
C VAL A 110 5.32 -6.53 -1.64
N ALA A 111 5.58 -6.94 -2.88
CA ALA A 111 5.08 -8.21 -3.39
C ALA A 111 5.63 -9.41 -2.59
N ASP A 112 6.93 -9.42 -2.31
CA ASP A 112 7.59 -10.45 -1.52
C ASP A 112 7.04 -10.48 -0.09
N ASP A 113 6.94 -9.32 0.56
CA ASP A 113 6.44 -9.16 1.93
C ASP A 113 4.99 -9.62 2.07
N ILE A 114 4.12 -9.26 1.12
CA ILE A 114 2.73 -9.72 1.10
C ILE A 114 2.67 -11.24 0.92
N SER A 115 3.52 -11.80 0.05
CA SER A 115 3.55 -13.25 -0.17
C SER A 115 4.04 -14.03 1.05
N GLU A 116 4.95 -13.46 1.84
CA GLU A 116 5.42 -14.04 3.09
C GLU A 116 4.42 -13.84 4.24
N TYR A 117 3.71 -12.72 4.25
CA TYR A 117 2.76 -12.36 5.30
C TYR A 117 1.41 -13.08 5.14
N ALA A 118 0.90 -13.27 3.93
CA ALA A 118 -0.41 -13.87 3.71
C ALA A 118 -0.62 -15.23 4.44
N PRO A 119 0.33 -16.18 4.42
CA PRO A 119 0.19 -17.46 5.12
C PRO A 119 0.19 -17.38 6.66
N THR A 120 0.65 -16.27 7.25
CA THR A 120 0.70 -16.10 8.72
C THR A 120 -0.62 -15.59 9.28
N GLN A 121 -1.49 -15.07 8.42
CA GLN A 121 -2.86 -14.72 8.75
C GLN A 121 -3.66 -16.03 8.76
N ASP A 122 -3.74 -16.67 9.92
CA ASP A 122 -4.50 -17.92 10.17
C ASP A 122 -6.01 -17.66 10.06
N ASP A 123 -6.44 -17.26 8.87
CA ASP A 123 -7.83 -17.11 8.48
C ASP A 123 -8.00 -17.80 7.13
N GLU A 124 -8.59 -19.00 7.18
CA GLU A 124 -8.99 -19.79 6.03
C GLU A 124 -9.79 -18.92 5.02
N GLN A 125 -10.52 -17.90 5.51
CA GLN A 125 -11.29 -16.97 4.69
C GLN A 125 -10.42 -15.91 4.01
N GLY A 126 -9.37 -15.41 4.67
CA GLY A 126 -8.39 -14.48 4.10
C GLY A 126 -7.54 -15.12 2.99
N ASN A 127 -7.18 -16.40 3.17
CA ASN A 127 -6.49 -17.18 2.12
C ASN A 127 -7.39 -17.41 0.91
N ILE A 128 -8.67 -17.76 1.12
CA ILE A 128 -9.65 -17.91 0.02
C ILE A 128 -9.87 -16.58 -0.71
N ALA A 129 -9.95 -15.46 0.01
CA ALA A 129 -10.09 -14.15 -0.60
C ALA A 129 -8.84 -13.73 -1.37
N SER A 130 -7.64 -13.98 -0.84
CA SER A 130 -6.38 -13.69 -1.52
C SER A 130 -6.21 -14.53 -2.79
N ASP A 131 -6.54 -15.82 -2.72
CA ASP A 131 -6.53 -16.72 -3.89
C ASP A 131 -7.59 -16.33 -4.91
N TYR A 132 -8.79 -15.93 -4.47
CA TYR A 132 -9.84 -15.43 -5.35
C TYR A 132 -9.42 -14.11 -6.03
N ILE A 133 -8.86 -13.16 -5.27
CA ILE A 133 -8.34 -11.89 -5.79
C ILE A 133 -7.20 -12.17 -6.78
N ARG A 134 -6.22 -13.01 -6.43
CA ARG A 134 -5.11 -13.38 -7.33
C ARG A 134 -5.60 -14.07 -8.59
N ALA A 135 -6.53 -15.02 -8.48
CA ALA A 135 -7.10 -15.72 -9.62
C ALA A 135 -7.88 -14.76 -10.53
N LYS A 136 -8.61 -13.80 -9.96
CA LYS A 136 -9.37 -12.80 -10.71
C LYS A 136 -8.47 -11.74 -11.34
N LEU A 137 -7.49 -11.21 -10.62
CA LEU A 137 -6.49 -10.29 -11.17
C LEU A 137 -5.67 -10.94 -12.29
N SER A 138 -5.33 -12.22 -12.15
CA SER A 138 -4.65 -12.99 -13.20
C SER A 138 -5.54 -13.19 -14.43
N GLN A 139 -6.84 -13.42 -14.24
CA GLN A 139 -7.81 -13.46 -15.35
C GLN A 139 -7.92 -12.09 -16.04
N ILE A 140 -7.99 -11.00 -15.28
CA ILE A 140 -8.08 -9.64 -15.82
C ILE A 140 -6.82 -9.28 -16.61
N ALA A 141 -5.64 -9.61 -16.09
CA ALA A 141 -4.38 -9.41 -16.81
C ALA A 141 -4.34 -10.20 -18.12
N ALA A 142 -4.79 -11.45 -18.11
CA ALA A 142 -4.87 -12.28 -19.31
C ALA A 142 -5.88 -11.76 -20.35
N ASP A 143 -7.01 -11.21 -19.91
CA ASP A 143 -8.02 -10.64 -20.80
C ASP A 143 -7.55 -9.29 -21.40
N GLN A 144 -6.82 -8.48 -20.64
CA GLN A 144 -6.17 -7.26 -21.15
C GLN A 144 -5.04 -7.55 -22.16
N GLU A 145 -4.31 -8.67 -22.01
CA GLU A 145 -3.33 -9.10 -23.01
C GLU A 145 -3.98 -9.62 -24.31
N LYS A 146 -5.17 -10.22 -24.21
CA LYS A 146 -5.94 -10.64 -25.39
C LYS A 146 -6.50 -9.44 -26.16
N ASP A 147 -7.06 -8.44 -25.50
CA ASP A 147 -7.56 -7.22 -26.15
C ASP A 147 -6.45 -6.46 -26.89
N LYS A 148 -5.21 -6.46 -26.36
CA LYS A 148 -4.04 -5.87 -27.05
C LYS A 148 -3.62 -6.65 -28.31
N ASN A 149 -3.82 -7.96 -28.33
CA ASN A 149 -3.49 -8.81 -29.49
C ASN A 149 -4.61 -8.88 -30.55
N GLU A 150 -5.83 -8.44 -30.21
CA GLU A 150 -6.98 -8.44 -31.11
C GLU A 150 -7.23 -7.12 -31.84
N THR A 151 -6.41 -6.07 -31.62
CA THR A 151 -6.48 -4.86 -32.45
C THR A 151 -5.78 -5.11 -33.79
N PRO A 152 -6.49 -5.27 -34.92
CA PRO A 152 -5.82 -5.32 -36.22
C PRO A 152 -5.35 -3.89 -36.50
N ILE A 153 -4.07 -3.73 -36.79
CA ILE A 153 -3.58 -2.53 -37.47
C ILE A 153 -4.38 -2.43 -38.78
N GLN A 154 -5.33 -1.51 -38.84
CA GLN A 154 -5.94 -1.05 -40.09
C GLN A 154 -5.11 0.09 -40.68
#